data_AF-A0A941LMJ0-F1
#
_entry.id   AF-A0A941LMJ0-F1
#
_cell.length_a   1.000
_cell.length_b   1.000
_cell.length_c   1.000
_cell.angle_alpha   90.00
_cell.angle_beta   90.00
_cell.angle_gamma   90.00
#
_symmetry.space_group_name_H-M   'P 1'
#
loop_
_entity.id
_entity.type
_entity.pdbx_description
1 polymer ?
#
loop_
_entity_poly.entity_id
_entity_poly.type
_entity_poly.pdbx_seq_one_letter_code
_entity_poly.pdbx_strand_id
1 'polypeptide(L)'
;MGFLSKLLDMPSFNGATNALLVELALLEFTESERTQLKGRVVELYHTYRAADGTMEAAMVELNQIPRFFQLNLVALAMKDLGLKPPLKKEKLQKVHDPFDPNHADERALNAVARRLKWQHGIEIWIREEPISFDSW
;
A
#
# COMPACT_ATOMS: atom_id res chain seq x y z
N MET A 1 -11.62 0.54 26.34
CA MET A 1 -11.38 0.57 24.87
C MET A 1 -11.26 2.04 24.47
N GLY A 2 -10.05 2.59 24.59
CA GLY A 2 -9.81 4.03 24.71
C GLY A 2 -9.42 4.71 23.40
N PHE A 3 -9.53 6.04 23.39
CA PHE A 3 -9.18 7.03 22.37
C PHE A 3 -8.10 6.65 21.32
N LEU A 4 -7.08 5.89 21.72
CA LEU A 4 -6.04 5.35 20.82
C LEU A 4 -6.58 4.43 19.71
N SER A 5 -7.63 3.62 19.96
CA SER A 5 -8.20 2.78 18.90
C SER A 5 -8.91 3.61 17.83
N LYS A 6 -9.56 4.72 18.21
CA LYS A 6 -10.23 5.62 17.28
C LYS A 6 -9.25 6.41 16.40
N LEU A 7 -8.05 6.71 16.92
CA LEU A 7 -6.99 7.34 16.14
C LEU A 7 -6.42 6.38 15.08
N LEU A 8 -6.32 5.09 15.39
CA LEU A 8 -5.84 4.07 14.45
C LEU A 8 -6.81 3.82 13.28
N ASP A 9 -8.10 4.11 13.44
CA ASP A 9 -9.11 3.95 12.39
C ASP A 9 -9.20 5.17 11.44
N MET A 10 -8.37 6.20 11.63
CA MET A 10 -8.36 7.37 10.76
C MET A 10 -7.83 7.02 9.35
N PRO A 11 -8.37 7.65 8.28
CA PRO A 11 -7.90 7.42 6.91
C PRO A 11 -6.38 7.54 6.75
N SER A 12 -5.76 8.53 7.38
CA SER A 12 -4.30 8.73 7.36
C SER A 12 -3.52 7.58 7.99
N PHE A 13 -3.98 7.04 9.12
CA PHE A 13 -3.36 5.88 9.78
C PHE A 13 -3.53 4.59 8.99
N ASN A 14 -4.69 4.40 8.34
CA ASN A 14 -4.95 3.26 7.47
C ASN A 14 -4.01 3.26 6.26
N GLY A 15 -3.90 4.41 5.60
CA GLY A 15 -3.01 4.58 4.45
C GLY A 15 -1.54 4.36 4.81
N ALA A 16 -1.09 4.96 5.91
CA ALA A 16 0.28 4.78 6.42
C ALA A 16 0.59 3.32 6.82
N THR A 17 -0.36 2.65 7.49
CA THR A 17 -0.22 1.23 7.87
C THR A 17 -0.07 0.35 6.65
N ASN A 18 -0.94 0.54 5.65
CA ASN A 18 -0.86 -0.20 4.40
C ASN A 18 0.47 0.04 3.69
N ALA A 19 0.86 1.31 3.52
CA ALA A 19 2.08 1.65 2.81
C ALA A 19 3.33 1.01 3.44
N LEU A 20 3.49 1.10 4.77
CA LEU A 20 4.65 0.52 5.46
C LEU A 20 4.65 -1.02 5.45
N LEU A 21 3.49 -1.66 5.60
CA LEU A 21 3.40 -3.12 5.57
C LEU A 21 3.70 -3.67 4.16
N VAL A 22 3.20 -3.01 3.13
CA VAL A 22 3.48 -3.38 1.74
C VAL A 22 4.94 -3.13 1.41
N GLU A 23 5.52 -2.01 1.85
CA GLU A 23 6.94 -1.70 1.62
C GLU A 23 7.84 -2.85 2.08
N LEU A 24 7.52 -3.44 3.23
CA LEU A 24 8.21 -4.61 3.74
C LEU A 24 7.90 -5.87 2.90
N ALA A 25 6.64 -6.07 2.53
CA ALA A 25 6.19 -7.25 1.77
C ALA A 25 6.83 -7.33 0.36
N LEU A 26 7.16 -6.19 -0.26
CA LEU A 26 7.79 -6.13 -1.59
C LEU A 26 9.09 -6.94 -1.69
N LEU A 27 9.81 -7.07 -0.57
CA LEU A 27 11.06 -7.82 -0.48
C LEU A 27 10.83 -9.34 -0.47
N GLU A 28 9.63 -9.78 -0.11
CA GLU A 28 9.30 -11.19 0.12
C GLU A 28 8.44 -11.80 -1.00
N PHE A 29 7.82 -10.97 -1.86
CA PHE A 29 6.98 -11.48 -2.94
C PHE A 29 7.75 -12.35 -3.93
N THR A 30 7.20 -13.55 -4.16
CA THR A 30 7.61 -14.45 -5.23
C THR A 30 7.25 -13.86 -6.60
N GLU A 31 7.88 -14.36 -7.66
CA GLU A 31 7.57 -13.96 -9.04
C GLU A 31 6.09 -14.19 -9.39
N SER A 32 5.53 -15.32 -8.95
CA SER A 32 4.11 -15.63 -9.15
C SER A 32 3.19 -14.63 -8.44
N GLU A 33 3.52 -14.22 -7.20
CA GLU A 33 2.74 -13.22 -6.47
C GLU A 33 2.85 -11.84 -7.12
N ARG A 34 4.05 -11.45 -7.59
CA ARG A 34 4.25 -10.18 -8.32
C ARG A 34 3.42 -10.14 -9.59
N THR A 35 3.40 -11.23 -10.36
CA THR A 35 2.58 -11.33 -11.57
C THR A 35 1.09 -11.18 -11.26
N GLN A 36 0.58 -11.88 -10.24
CA GLN A 36 -0.84 -11.78 -9.84
C GLN A 36 -1.19 -10.39 -9.31
N LEU A 37 -0.32 -9.83 -8.46
CA LEU A 37 -0.48 -8.49 -7.91
C LEU A 37 -0.47 -7.44 -9.02
N LYS A 38 0.46 -7.53 -9.99
CA LYS A 38 0.53 -6.62 -11.13
C LYS A 38 -0.79 -6.54 -11.88
N GLY A 39 -1.34 -7.70 -12.28
CA GLY A 39 -2.64 -7.75 -12.96
C GLY A 39 -3.74 -7.09 -12.14
N ARG A 40 -3.83 -7.44 -10.84
CA ARG A 40 -4.87 -6.88 -9.97
C ARG A 40 -4.72 -5.38 -9.69
N VAL A 41 -3.48 -4.91 -9.56
CA VAL A 41 -3.16 -3.49 -9.36
C VAL A 41 -3.60 -2.67 -10.57
N VAL A 42 -3.35 -3.14 -11.79
CA VAL A 42 -3.78 -2.46 -13.03
C VAL A 42 -5.31 -2.41 -13.13
N GLU A 43 -6.01 -3.50 -12.80
CA GLU A 43 -7.49 -3.51 -12.75
C GLU A 43 -8.04 -2.50 -11.74
N LEU A 44 -7.47 -2.45 -10.54
CA LEU A 44 -7.86 -1.50 -9.51
C LEU A 44 -7.55 -0.06 -9.94
N TYR A 45 -6.42 0.18 -10.61
CA TYR A 45 -6.06 1.49 -11.15
C TYR A 45 -7.16 2.02 -12.08
N HIS A 46 -7.58 1.22 -13.07
CA HIS A 46 -8.67 1.58 -13.97
C HIS A 46 -9.98 1.87 -13.23
N THR A 47 -10.31 1.02 -12.25
CA THR A 47 -11.54 1.16 -11.46
C THR A 47 -11.58 2.49 -10.70
N TYR A 48 -10.47 2.88 -10.09
CA TYR A 48 -10.39 4.09 -9.27
C TYR A 48 -10.20 5.37 -10.07
N ARG A 49 -9.50 5.32 -11.20
CA ARG A 49 -9.28 6.49 -12.05
C ARG A 49 -10.37 6.69 -13.10
N ALA A 50 -11.30 5.75 -13.24
CA ALA A 50 -12.24 5.69 -14.36
C ALA A 50 -11.51 5.88 -15.71
N ALA A 51 -10.27 5.36 -15.79
CA ALA A 51 -9.40 5.57 -16.93
C ALA A 51 -9.83 4.65 -18.07
N ASP A 52 -10.31 5.22 -19.17
CA ASP A 52 -10.49 4.52 -20.44
C ASP A 52 -9.12 4.38 -21.10
N GLY A 53 -8.64 3.16 -21.34
CA GLY A 53 -7.32 2.96 -21.93
C GLY A 53 -6.87 1.50 -22.00
N THR A 54 -5.73 1.27 -22.65
CA THR A 54 -5.07 -0.04 -22.66
C THR A 54 -4.33 -0.29 -21.35
N MET A 55 -4.03 -1.56 -21.05
CA MET A 55 -3.25 -1.92 -19.86
C MET A 55 -1.86 -1.29 -19.88
N GLU A 56 -1.24 -1.16 -21.05
CA GLU A 56 0.08 -0.55 -21.22
C GLU A 56 0.06 0.94 -20.83
N ALA A 57 -0.98 1.68 -21.22
CA ALA A 57 -1.11 3.09 -20.86
C ALA A 57 -1.32 3.25 -19.34
N ALA A 58 -2.18 2.42 -18.75
CA ALA A 58 -2.39 2.40 -17.31
C ALA A 58 -1.11 2.07 -16.52
N MET A 59 -0.27 1.15 -17.02
CA MET A 59 1.01 0.83 -16.40
C MET A 59 1.99 2.00 -16.44
N VAL A 60 2.08 2.72 -17.56
CA VAL A 60 2.94 3.91 -17.70
C VAL A 60 2.52 4.97 -16.69
N GLU A 61 1.23 5.25 -16.58
CA GLU A 61 0.70 6.22 -15.61
C GLU A 61 0.95 5.76 -14.18
N LEU A 62 0.64 4.49 -13.88
CA LEU A 62 0.84 3.90 -12.56
C LEU A 62 2.30 4.01 -12.11
N ASN A 63 3.27 3.79 -13.00
CA ASN A 63 4.71 3.91 -12.70
C ASN A 63 5.16 5.36 -12.41
N GLN A 64 4.37 6.37 -12.78
CA GLN A 64 4.65 7.77 -12.48
C GLN A 64 4.03 8.24 -11.15
N ILE A 65 3.15 7.43 -10.56
CA ILE A 65 2.47 7.78 -9.32
C ILE A 65 3.46 7.71 -8.15
N PRO A 66 3.38 8.64 -7.19
CA PRO A 66 4.19 8.58 -5.98
C PRO A 66 4.05 7.23 -5.28
N ARG A 67 5.20 6.67 -4.86
CA ARG A 67 5.30 5.33 -4.28
C ARG A 67 4.27 5.06 -3.19
N PHE A 68 4.02 6.04 -2.33
CA PHE A 68 3.04 5.93 -1.24
C PHE A 68 1.65 5.48 -1.72
N PHE A 69 1.16 6.06 -2.82
CA PHE A 69 -0.15 5.69 -3.37
C PHE A 69 -0.10 4.35 -4.10
N GLN A 70 1.00 4.06 -4.80
CA GLN A 70 1.20 2.73 -5.39
C GLN A 70 1.17 1.63 -4.32
N LEU A 71 1.80 1.84 -3.17
CA LEU A 71 1.77 0.90 -2.05
C LEU A 71 0.36 0.70 -1.49
N ASN A 72 -0.45 1.76 -1.43
CA ASN A 72 -1.86 1.65 -1.02
C ASN A 72 -2.70 0.87 -2.02
N LEU A 73 -2.44 1.04 -3.32
CA LEU A 73 -3.08 0.25 -4.36
C LEU A 73 -2.68 -1.22 -4.30
N VAL A 74 -1.39 -1.51 -4.07
CA VAL A 74 -0.88 -2.88 -3.84
C VAL A 74 -1.49 -3.48 -2.58
N ALA A 75 -1.71 -2.70 -1.51
CA ALA A 75 -2.38 -3.18 -0.31
C ALA A 75 -3.83 -3.63 -0.59
N LEU A 76 -4.55 -2.91 -1.44
CA LEU A 76 -5.89 -3.32 -1.88
C LEU A 76 -5.81 -4.61 -2.71
N ALA A 77 -4.87 -4.70 -3.65
CA ALA A 77 -4.66 -5.91 -4.46
C ALA A 77 -4.32 -7.13 -3.60
N MET A 78 -3.40 -6.99 -2.63
CA MET A 78 -3.08 -8.04 -1.66
C MET A 78 -4.32 -8.50 -0.90
N LYS A 79 -5.15 -7.56 -0.46
CA LYS A 79 -6.39 -7.87 0.26
C LYS A 79 -7.38 -8.65 -0.60
N ASP A 80 -7.55 -8.26 -1.86
CA ASP A 80 -8.43 -8.94 -2.82
C ASP A 80 -7.94 -10.37 -3.13
N LEU A 81 -6.62 -10.55 -3.22
CA LEU A 81 -5.98 -11.85 -3.47
C LEU A 81 -5.82 -12.71 -2.21
N GLY A 82 -6.19 -12.20 -1.02
CA GLY A 82 -6.03 -12.89 0.25
C GLY A 82 -4.58 -13.00 0.77
N LEU A 83 -3.65 -12.22 0.19
CA LEU A 83 -2.26 -12.14 0.64
C LEU A 83 -2.17 -11.38 1.97
N LYS A 84 -1.32 -11.88 2.86
CA LYS A 84 -1.15 -11.32 4.21
C LYS A 84 0.11 -10.46 4.29
N PRO A 85 0.13 -9.40 5.11
CA PRO A 85 1.37 -8.69 5.39
C PRO A 85 2.36 -9.60 6.13
N PRO A 86 3.67 -9.34 6.01
CA PRO A 86 4.72 -10.20 6.58
C PRO A 86 4.75 -10.19 8.12
N LEU A 87 4.24 -9.12 8.75
CA LEU A 87 4.20 -8.99 10.21
C LEU A 87 2.99 -9.70 10.82
N LYS A 88 3.26 -10.68 11.70
CA LYS A 88 2.21 -11.41 12.42
C LYS A 88 1.33 -10.45 13.23
N LYS A 89 0.02 -10.68 13.23
CA LYS A 89 -1.01 -9.86 13.92
C LYS A 89 -1.29 -8.49 13.28
N GLU A 90 -0.51 -8.05 12.30
CA GLU A 90 -0.86 -6.89 11.48
C GLU A 90 -1.88 -7.28 10.41
N LYS A 91 -2.64 -6.28 9.95
CA LYS A 91 -3.65 -6.45 8.90
C LYS A 91 -3.64 -5.25 7.97
N LEU A 92 -3.87 -5.52 6.68
CA LEU A 92 -4.13 -4.50 5.68
C LEU A 92 -5.50 -3.85 5.95
N GLN A 93 -5.49 -2.54 6.08
CA GLN A 93 -6.64 -1.71 6.36
C GLN A 93 -7.46 -1.49 5.10
N LYS A 94 -8.76 -1.27 5.27
CA LYS A 94 -9.62 -0.87 4.14
C LYS A 94 -9.37 0.62 3.89
N VAL A 95 -9.08 0.96 2.64
CA VAL A 95 -8.94 2.32 2.16
C VAL A 95 -10.03 2.56 1.12
N HIS A 96 -10.73 3.70 1.17
CA HIS A 96 -11.80 3.93 0.21
C HIS A 96 -11.24 4.31 -1.15
N ASP A 97 -10.32 5.28 -1.20
CA ASP A 97 -9.60 5.73 -2.39
C ASP A 97 -8.09 5.63 -2.12
N PRO A 98 -7.34 4.77 -2.82
CA PRO A 98 -5.90 4.62 -2.61
C PRO A 98 -5.09 5.86 -3.02
N PHE A 99 -5.70 6.84 -3.70
CA PHE A 99 -5.07 8.09 -4.15
C PHE A 99 -5.44 9.31 -3.31
N ASP A 100 -6.26 9.16 -2.25
CA ASP A 100 -6.64 10.29 -1.40
C ASP A 100 -5.38 10.85 -0.70
N PRO A 101 -5.03 12.13 -0.91
CA PRO A 101 -3.84 12.75 -0.32
C PRO A 101 -3.87 12.75 1.21
N ASN A 102 -5.04 12.64 1.85
CA ASN A 102 -5.16 12.50 3.30
C ASN A 102 -4.47 11.24 3.84
N HIS A 103 -4.20 10.25 2.99
CA HIS A 103 -3.42 9.08 3.36
C HIS A 103 -1.94 9.38 3.56
N ALA A 104 -1.39 10.34 2.81
CA ALA A 104 0.03 10.71 2.82
C ALA A 104 0.37 11.74 3.92
N ASP A 105 -0.18 11.58 5.12
CA ASP A 105 0.13 12.43 6.27
C ASP A 105 1.43 11.96 6.95
N GLU A 106 2.47 12.81 6.93
CA GLU A 106 3.78 12.50 7.50
C GLU A 106 3.73 12.21 9.00
N ARG A 107 2.83 12.84 9.77
CA ARG A 107 2.70 12.60 11.21
C ARG A 107 2.09 11.22 11.46
N ALA A 108 1.09 10.85 10.68
CA ALA A 108 0.50 9.51 10.72
C ALA A 108 1.55 8.45 10.31
N LEU A 109 2.30 8.70 9.24
CA LEU A 109 3.38 7.80 8.80
C LEU A 109 4.43 7.58 9.89
N ASN A 110 4.92 8.66 10.50
CA ASN A 110 5.88 8.60 11.59
C ASN A 110 5.32 7.88 12.84
N ALA A 111 4.06 8.13 13.19
CA ALA A 111 3.41 7.47 14.31
C ALA A 111 3.28 5.96 14.09
N VAL A 112 2.87 5.54 12.88
CA VAL A 112 2.73 4.12 12.51
C VAL A 112 4.11 3.45 12.45
N ALA A 113 5.12 4.09 11.84
CA ALA A 113 6.48 3.56 11.81
C ALA A 113 7.03 3.33 13.24
N ARG A 114 6.83 4.29 14.15
CA ARG A 114 7.19 4.14 15.57
C ARG A 114 6.43 3.00 16.25
N ARG A 115 5.13 2.84 15.99
CA ARG A 115 4.32 1.74 16.50
C ARG A 115 4.87 0.39 16.03
N LEU A 116 5.15 0.25 14.73
CA LEU A 116 5.68 -0.98 14.14
C LEU A 116 7.07 -1.32 14.70
N LYS A 117 7.95 -0.31 14.85
CA LYS A 117 9.26 -0.47 15.50
C LYS A 117 9.14 -0.94 16.94
N TRP A 118 8.21 -0.36 17.71
CA TRP A 118 8.00 -0.75 19.10
C TRP A 118 7.41 -2.17 19.24
N GLN A 119 6.47 -2.55 18.38
CA GLN A 119 5.79 -3.85 18.46
C GLN A 119 6.59 -5.01 17.87
N HIS A 120 7.32 -4.77 16.78
CA HIS A 120 7.98 -5.83 15.99
C HIS A 120 9.49 -5.68 15.93
N GLY A 121 10.07 -4.60 16.45
CA GLY A 121 11.51 -4.34 16.42
C GLY A 121 12.04 -3.95 15.04
N ILE A 122 11.17 -3.67 14.07
CA ILE A 122 11.55 -3.41 12.67
C ILE A 122 11.38 -1.92 12.37
N GLU A 123 12.42 -1.33 11.80
CA GLU A 123 12.39 0.02 11.27
C GLU A 123 12.11 -0.02 9.77
N ILE A 124 11.07 0.70 9.35
CA ILE A 124 10.59 0.70 7.97
C ILE A 124 10.49 2.15 7.51
N TRP A 125 11.02 2.42 6.32
CA TRP A 125 10.90 3.68 5.62
C TRP A 125 10.42 3.41 4.20
N ILE A 126 9.54 4.28 3.70
CA ILE A 126 9.06 4.23 2.32
C ILE A 126 10.15 4.82 1.44
N ARG A 127 10.57 4.08 0.41
CA ARG A 127 11.53 4.59 -0.58
C ARG A 127 10.94 5.74 -1.38
N GLU A 128 11.79 6.61 -1.92
CA GLU A 128 11.33 7.70 -2.78
C GLU A 128 10.98 7.19 -4.19
N GLU A 129 11.69 6.17 -4.66
CA GLU A 129 11.52 5.66 -6.02
C GLU A 129 10.18 4.92 -6.18
N PRO A 130 9.40 5.25 -7.24
CA PRO A 130 8.22 4.49 -7.58
C PRO A 130 8.53 2.99 -7.78
N ILE A 131 7.54 2.17 -7.50
CA ILE A 131 7.53 0.78 -7.92
C ILE A 131 7.46 0.76 -9.46
N SER A 132 8.41 0.06 -10.08
CA SER A 132 8.34 -0.23 -11.51
C SER A 132 7.59 -1.54 -11.71
N PHE A 133 6.31 -1.45 -12.07
CA PHE A 133 5.48 -2.61 -12.39
C PHE A 133 5.88 -3.26 -13.72
N ASP A 134 6.72 -2.62 -14.54
CA ASP A 134 7.31 -3.25 -15.74
C ASP A 134 8.24 -4.40 -15.37
N SER A 135 8.91 -4.29 -14.22
CA SER A 135 9.85 -5.29 -13.70
C SER A 135 9.20 -6.41 -12.87
N TRP A 136 7.87 -6.37 -12.73
CA TRP A 136 7.06 -7.35 -12.02
C TRP A 136 6.50 -8.42 -12.94
#